data_AF-A0A955XCI2-F1
#
_entry.id   AF-A0A955XCI2-F1
#
_cell.length_a   1.000
_cell.length_b   1.000
_cell.length_c   1.000
_cell.angle_alpha   90.00
_cell.angle_beta   90.00
_cell.angle_gamma   90.00
#
_symmetry.space_group_name_H-M   'P 1'
#
loop_
_entity.id
_entity.type
_entity.pdbx_description
1 polymer ?
#
loop_
_entity_poly.entity_id
_entity_poly.type
_entity_poly.pdbx_seq_one_letter_code
_entity_poly.pdbx_strand_id
1 'polypeptide(L)'
;MRTALWIAVLAVANMGATFLLQWYVLVFFGPGRETDALFAGMTVPNLVVVLTSAPVGNTLVPLLSQQTEGRPRRSVAWAIFIIISALFGALTVLFYLTAQWWAPALAPGFEGEARALLVSTSRIQVLGVVFTAQYSVAWAMTQARRQFVSVEISLLVSVGLALGLMMWVAPRYGVLGVAWLNAGRAVPTLVPYTTLMRSFLTAQWWAPALAPGFEGEA
;
A
#
# COMPACT_ATOMS: atom_id res chain seq x y z
N MET A 1 -6.92 -2.06 26.74
CA MET A 1 -7.85 -3.03 26.12
C MET A 1 -8.72 -2.41 25.03
N ARG A 2 -9.42 -1.27 25.26
CA ARG A 2 -10.30 -0.64 24.23
C ARG A 2 -9.59 -0.32 22.91
N THR A 3 -8.37 0.21 22.92
CA THR A 3 -7.63 0.56 21.68
C THR A 3 -7.23 -0.66 20.86
N ALA A 4 -6.84 -1.76 21.51
CA ALA A 4 -6.47 -3.01 20.82
C ALA A 4 -7.68 -3.64 20.11
N LEU A 5 -8.86 -3.59 20.75
CA LEU A 5 -10.11 -4.03 20.14
C LEU A 5 -10.45 -3.20 18.89
N TRP A 6 -10.29 -1.87 18.97
CA TRP A 6 -10.51 -0.99 17.81
C TRP A 6 -9.57 -1.28 16.65
N ILE A 7 -8.28 -1.50 16.93
CA ILE A 7 -7.30 -1.87 15.89
C ILE A 7 -7.69 -3.21 15.25
N ALA A 8 -8.09 -4.20 16.05
CA ALA A 8 -8.52 -5.50 15.52
C ALA A 8 -9.76 -5.38 14.63
N VAL A 9 -10.77 -4.61 15.04
CA VAL A 9 -11.98 -4.35 14.25
C VAL A 9 -11.63 -3.65 12.93
N LEU A 10 -10.78 -2.63 12.97
CA LEU A 10 -10.39 -1.90 11.77
C LEU A 10 -9.54 -2.78 10.83
N ALA A 11 -8.65 -3.60 11.36
CA ALA A 11 -7.86 -4.55 10.56
C ALA A 11 -8.77 -5.57 9.85
N VAL A 12 -9.78 -6.11 10.56
CA VAL A 12 -10.78 -7.01 9.96
C VAL A 12 -11.60 -6.28 8.89
N ALA A 13 -12.01 -5.04 9.14
CA ALA A 13 -12.72 -4.24 8.16
C ALA A 13 -11.86 -3.97 6.90
N ASN A 14 -10.57 -3.69 7.08
CA ASN A 14 -9.61 -3.52 5.97
C ASN A 14 -9.43 -4.80 5.16
N MET A 15 -9.31 -5.95 5.82
CA MET A 15 -9.25 -7.26 5.16
C MET A 15 -10.54 -7.53 4.38
N GLY A 16 -11.70 -7.32 5.00
CA GLY A 16 -13.01 -7.48 4.36
C GLY A 16 -13.18 -6.57 3.13
N ALA A 17 -12.82 -5.29 3.24
CA ALA A 17 -12.89 -4.35 2.13
C ALA A 17 -11.93 -4.72 0.98
N THR A 18 -10.73 -5.21 1.31
CA THR A 18 -9.77 -5.70 0.31
C THR A 18 -10.28 -6.96 -0.38
N PHE A 19 -10.93 -7.85 0.36
CA PHE A 19 -11.59 -9.02 -0.20
C PHE A 19 -12.75 -8.63 -1.13
N LEU A 20 -13.58 -7.66 -0.73
CA LEU A 20 -14.68 -7.16 -1.56
C LEU A 20 -14.21 -6.60 -2.90
N LEU A 21 -13.02 -5.99 -2.98
CA LEU A 21 -12.43 -5.55 -4.24
C LEU A 21 -12.18 -6.74 -5.18
N GLN A 22 -11.51 -7.78 -4.67
CA GLN A 22 -11.19 -8.97 -5.46
C GLN A 22 -12.46 -9.73 -5.86
N TRP A 23 -13.42 -9.83 -4.94
CA TRP A 23 -14.71 -10.45 -5.18
C TRP A 23 -15.51 -9.69 -6.25
N TYR A 24 -15.53 -8.35 -6.20
CA TYR A 24 -16.21 -7.52 -7.21
C TYR A 24 -15.64 -7.77 -8.61
N VAL A 25 -14.31 -7.80 -8.75
CA VAL A 25 -13.66 -8.10 -10.04
C VAL A 25 -14.12 -9.47 -10.57
N LEU A 26 -14.12 -10.49 -9.71
CA LEU A 26 -14.51 -11.85 -10.10
C LEU A 26 -15.99 -11.94 -10.51
N VAL A 27 -16.89 -11.26 -9.78
CA VAL A 27 -18.33 -11.27 -10.09
C VAL A 27 -18.63 -10.46 -11.35
N PHE A 28 -17.94 -9.34 -11.56
CA PHE A 28 -18.19 -8.44 -12.68
C PHE A 28 -17.63 -8.98 -14.01
N PHE A 29 -16.38 -9.42 -14.04
CA PHE A 29 -15.73 -9.95 -15.25
C PHE A 29 -15.97 -11.45 -15.44
N GLY A 30 -16.35 -12.16 -14.37
CA GLY A 30 -16.47 -13.61 -14.37
C GLY A 30 -15.11 -14.33 -14.29
N PRO A 31 -15.12 -15.65 -14.02
CA PRO A 31 -13.94 -16.49 -14.20
C PRO A 31 -13.60 -16.60 -15.69
N GLY A 32 -12.34 -16.38 -16.04
CA GLY A 32 -11.90 -16.42 -17.44
C GLY A 32 -10.51 -15.84 -17.63
N ARG A 33 -10.00 -15.96 -18.87
CA ARG A 33 -8.61 -15.62 -19.21
C ARG A 33 -8.22 -14.18 -18.88
N GLU A 34 -9.16 -13.23 -18.96
CA GLU A 34 -8.87 -11.84 -18.64
C GLU A 34 -8.66 -11.61 -17.14
N THR A 35 -9.56 -12.13 -16.30
CA THR A 35 -9.48 -12.09 -14.85
C THR A 35 -8.26 -12.84 -14.34
N ASP A 36 -7.97 -14.01 -14.93
CA ASP A 36 -6.79 -14.81 -14.59
C ASP A 36 -5.50 -14.06 -14.92
N ALA A 37 -5.43 -13.39 -16.08
CA ALA A 37 -4.28 -12.58 -16.47
C ALA A 37 -4.07 -11.36 -15.56
N LEU A 38 -5.16 -10.74 -15.08
CA LEU A 38 -5.10 -9.64 -14.11
C LEU A 38 -4.50 -10.11 -12.78
N PHE A 39 -5.01 -11.20 -12.22
CA PHE A 39 -4.55 -11.73 -10.93
C PHE A 39 -3.15 -12.33 -11.03
N ALA A 40 -2.82 -13.04 -12.10
CA ALA A 40 -1.47 -13.52 -12.35
C ALA A 40 -0.46 -12.36 -12.44
N GLY A 41 -0.86 -11.24 -13.05
CA GLY A 41 -0.02 -10.03 -13.11
C GLY A 41 0.24 -9.36 -11.75
N MET A 42 -0.52 -9.70 -10.70
CA MET A 42 -0.28 -9.22 -9.32
C MET A 42 0.82 -9.98 -8.59
N THR A 43 1.34 -11.07 -9.16
CA THR A 43 2.29 -11.95 -8.47
C THR A 43 3.54 -11.20 -8.00
N VAL A 44 4.22 -10.47 -8.89
CA VAL A 44 5.42 -9.70 -8.53
C VAL A 44 5.12 -8.59 -7.51
N PRO A 45 4.09 -7.74 -7.72
CA PRO A 45 3.68 -6.78 -6.70
C PRO A 45 3.43 -7.40 -5.32
N ASN A 46 2.74 -8.54 -5.25
CA ASN A 46 2.44 -9.22 -3.99
C ASN A 46 3.70 -9.76 -3.31
N LEU A 47 4.64 -10.33 -4.09
CA LEU A 47 5.92 -10.77 -3.54
C LEU A 47 6.68 -9.61 -2.90
N VAL A 48 6.67 -8.44 -3.54
CA VAL A 48 7.31 -7.25 -2.96
C VAL A 48 6.65 -6.83 -1.64
N VAL A 49 5.32 -6.85 -1.56
CA VAL A 49 4.60 -6.57 -0.30
C VAL A 49 5.05 -7.52 0.80
N VAL A 50 5.07 -8.82 0.52
CA VAL A 50 5.45 -9.84 1.50
C VAL A 50 6.90 -9.64 1.95
N LEU A 51 7.83 -9.46 1.00
CA LEU A 51 9.26 -9.30 1.28
C LEU A 51 9.59 -7.99 2.03
N THR A 52 8.79 -6.95 1.85
CA THR A 52 9.00 -5.66 2.54
C THR A 52 8.34 -5.61 3.90
N SER A 53 7.24 -6.32 4.12
CA SER A 53 6.48 -6.27 5.37
C SER A 53 7.30 -6.67 6.61
N ALA A 54 8.05 -7.78 6.55
CA ALA A 54 8.78 -8.29 7.70
C ALA A 54 10.00 -7.42 8.09
N PRO A 55 10.89 -7.01 7.17
CA PRO A 55 11.97 -6.09 7.50
C PRO A 55 11.46 -4.76 8.06
N VAL A 56 10.37 -4.23 7.49
CA VAL A 56 9.76 -2.99 7.98
C VAL A 56 9.34 -3.09 9.45
N GLY A 57 8.66 -4.17 9.84
CA GLY A 57 8.27 -4.38 11.24
C GLY A 57 9.45 -4.63 12.18
N ASN A 58 10.45 -5.40 11.75
CA ASN A 58 11.50 -5.91 12.63
C ASN A 58 12.72 -4.99 12.76
N THR A 59 13.02 -4.17 11.75
CA THR A 59 14.21 -3.30 11.77
C THR A 59 13.83 -1.84 11.72
N LEU A 60 12.91 -1.46 10.82
CA LEU A 60 12.60 -0.06 10.59
C LEU A 60 11.82 0.56 11.76
N VAL A 61 10.83 -0.15 12.32
CA VAL A 61 10.07 0.34 13.49
C VAL A 61 10.97 0.51 14.72
N PRO A 62 11.77 -0.48 15.16
CA PRO A 62 12.68 -0.31 16.29
C PRO A 62 13.72 0.80 16.06
N LEU A 63 14.37 0.83 14.89
CA LEU A 63 15.35 1.86 14.53
C LEU A 63 14.76 3.26 14.63
N LEU A 64 13.55 3.47 14.13
CA LEU A 64 12.88 4.78 14.20
C LEU A 64 12.35 5.11 15.60
N SER A 65 12.11 4.10 16.45
CA SER A 65 11.64 4.29 17.83
C SER A 65 12.76 4.66 18.82
N GLN A 66 14.00 4.22 18.57
CA GLN A 66 15.15 4.46 19.44
C GLN A 66 15.83 5.82 19.22
N GLN A 67 15.49 6.52 18.13
CA GLN A 67 16.08 7.83 17.82
C GLN A 67 15.45 8.92 18.70
N THR A 68 16.29 9.56 19.52
CA THR A 68 15.93 10.74 20.33
C THR A 68 15.42 11.87 19.42
N GLU A 69 14.39 12.59 19.88
CA GLU A 69 13.79 13.70 19.13
C GLU A 69 14.83 14.76 18.70
N GLY A 70 14.80 15.14 17.42
CA GLY A 70 15.69 16.17 16.89
C GLY A 70 16.02 16.02 15.40
N ARG A 71 16.96 16.86 14.92
CA ARG A 71 17.49 16.83 13.54
C ARG A 71 17.98 15.44 13.07
N PRO A 72 18.61 14.59 13.90
CA PRO A 72 19.12 13.28 13.48
C PRO A 72 18.01 12.31 13.05
N ARG A 73 16.86 12.31 13.73
CA ARG A 73 15.74 11.42 13.39
C ARG A 73 15.11 11.79 12.04
N ARG A 74 14.99 13.09 11.75
CA ARG A 74 14.43 13.60 10.49
C ARG A 74 15.33 13.28 9.31
N SER A 75 16.65 13.45 9.45
CA SER A 75 17.60 13.13 8.37
C SER A 75 17.63 11.63 8.08
N VAL A 76 17.59 10.77 9.11
CA VAL A 76 17.54 9.31 8.94
C VAL A 76 16.24 8.87 8.25
N ALA A 77 15.08 9.36 8.71
CA ALA A 77 13.79 9.03 8.11
C ALA A 77 13.71 9.45 6.63
N TRP A 78 14.23 10.62 6.30
CA TRP A 78 14.29 11.14 4.93
C TRP A 78 15.27 10.35 4.05
N ALA A 79 16.45 10.01 4.58
CA ALA A 79 17.42 9.18 3.88
C ALA A 79 16.85 7.79 3.56
N ILE A 80 16.18 7.15 4.53
CA ILE A 80 15.50 5.86 4.33
C ILE A 80 14.43 5.98 3.25
N PHE A 81 13.61 7.04 3.29
CA PHE A 81 12.58 7.29 2.28
C PHE A 81 13.18 7.41 0.87
N ILE A 82 14.27 8.17 0.70
CA ILE A 82 14.96 8.33 -0.58
C ILE A 82 15.56 6.99 -1.04
N ILE A 83 16.28 6.29 -0.17
CA ILE A 83 16.94 5.01 -0.51
C ILE A 83 15.92 3.97 -0.94
N ILE A 84 14.81 3.84 -0.20
CA ILE A 84 13.73 2.90 -0.53
C ILE A 84 13.04 3.31 -1.83
N SER A 85 12.77 4.61 -2.03
CA SER A 85 12.19 5.10 -3.28
C SER A 85 13.11 4.84 -4.49
N ALA A 86 14.43 5.04 -4.34
CA ALA A 86 15.40 4.78 -5.39
C ALA A 86 15.51 3.28 -5.70
N LEU A 87 15.59 2.43 -4.66
CA LEU A 87 15.66 0.98 -4.81
C LEU A 87 14.41 0.42 -5.49
N PHE A 88 13.23 0.73 -4.96
CA PHE A 88 11.97 0.24 -5.54
C PHE A 88 11.63 0.90 -6.87
N GLY A 89 12.06 2.14 -7.10
CA GLY A 89 12.00 2.78 -8.41
C GLY A 89 12.84 2.02 -9.45
N ALA A 90 14.09 1.68 -9.12
CA ALA A 90 14.95 0.89 -10.00
C ALA A 90 14.36 -0.52 -10.27
N LEU A 91 13.87 -1.20 -9.23
CA LEU A 91 13.20 -2.50 -9.36
C LEU A 91 11.92 -2.40 -10.21
N THR A 92 11.14 -1.34 -10.05
CA THR A 92 9.93 -1.08 -10.85
C THR A 92 10.30 -0.95 -12.33
N VAL A 93 11.31 -0.15 -12.65
CA VAL A 93 11.79 0.01 -14.04
C VAL A 93 12.29 -1.33 -14.60
N LEU A 94 13.11 -2.06 -13.83
CA LEU A 94 13.63 -3.36 -14.23
C LEU A 94 12.49 -4.36 -14.54
N PHE A 95 11.56 -4.55 -13.62
CA PHE A 95 10.44 -5.47 -13.81
C PHE A 95 9.49 -5.01 -14.93
N TYR A 96 9.28 -3.71 -15.10
CA TYR A 96 8.45 -3.18 -16.18
C TYR A 96 9.04 -3.53 -17.56
N LEU A 97 10.34 -3.28 -17.75
CA LEU A 97 11.03 -3.54 -19.02
C LEU A 97 11.11 -5.04 -19.33
N THR A 98 11.34 -5.86 -18.29
CA THR A 98 11.53 -7.31 -18.42
C THR A 98 10.23 -8.13 -18.33
N ALA A 99 9.06 -7.48 -18.20
CA ALA A 99 7.75 -8.13 -18.05
C ALA A 99 7.39 -9.17 -19.10
N GLN A 100 7.86 -8.99 -20.34
CA GLN A 100 7.67 -9.95 -21.42
C GLN A 100 8.30 -11.33 -21.16
N TRP A 101 9.32 -11.39 -20.30
CA TRP A 101 10.05 -12.62 -19.97
C TRP A 101 9.57 -13.23 -18.67
N TRP A 102 9.46 -12.43 -17.60
CA TRP A 102 9.10 -12.98 -16.30
C TRP A 102 7.61 -13.29 -16.16
N ALA A 103 6.70 -12.50 -16.76
CA ALA A 103 5.26 -12.71 -16.55
C ALA A 103 4.78 -14.06 -17.11
N PRO A 104 5.16 -14.47 -18.35
CA PRO A 104 4.81 -15.78 -18.86
C PRO A 104 5.55 -16.94 -18.16
N ALA A 105 6.71 -16.66 -17.56
CA ALA A 105 7.46 -17.66 -16.81
C ALA A 105 6.82 -17.95 -15.44
N LEU A 106 6.27 -16.92 -14.77
CA LEU A 106 5.54 -17.08 -13.51
C LEU A 106 4.15 -17.67 -13.68
N ALA A 107 3.50 -17.38 -14.81
CA ALA A 107 2.19 -17.88 -15.14
C ALA A 107 2.21 -18.51 -16.54
N PRO A 108 2.71 -19.76 -16.67
CA PRO A 108 2.68 -20.47 -17.94
C PRO A 108 1.24 -20.84 -18.33
N GLY A 109 0.99 -21.03 -19.63
CA GLY A 109 -0.32 -21.46 -20.16
C GLY A 109 -1.17 -20.35 -20.79
N PHE A 110 -0.71 -19.09 -20.77
CA PHE A 110 -1.34 -18.00 -21.53
C PHE A 110 -0.79 -17.94 -22.96
N GLU A 111 -1.69 -17.87 -23.95
CA GLU A 111 -1.36 -17.79 -25.37
C GLU A 111 -2.04 -16.58 -26.04
N GLY A 112 -1.49 -16.13 -27.18
CA GLY A 112 -2.06 -15.06 -28.01
C GLY A 112 -2.38 -13.79 -27.23
N GLU A 113 -3.63 -13.32 -27.36
CA GLU A 113 -4.15 -12.11 -26.71
C GLU A 113 -4.08 -12.18 -25.19
N ALA A 114 -4.33 -13.34 -24.59
CA ALA A 114 -4.31 -13.51 -23.13
C ALA A 114 -2.89 -13.33 -22.56
N ARG A 115 -1.86 -13.75 -23.30
CA ARG A 115 -0.45 -13.49 -22.94
C ARG A 115 -0.10 -12.02 -23.04
N ALA A 116 -0.56 -11.33 -24.09
CA ALA A 116 -0.36 -9.89 -24.24
C ALA A 116 -1.04 -9.13 -23.09
N LEU A 117 -2.25 -9.54 -22.72
CA LEU A 117 -2.98 -8.99 -21.59
C LEU A 117 -2.22 -9.20 -20.28
N LEU A 118 -1.76 -10.43 -19.98
CA LEU A 118 -0.94 -10.74 -18.80
C LEU A 118 0.31 -9.84 -18.71
N VAL A 119 1.03 -9.66 -19.81
CA VAL A 119 2.23 -8.80 -19.83
C VAL A 119 1.85 -7.34 -19.58
N SER A 120 0.75 -6.86 -20.16
CA SER A 120 0.28 -5.49 -19.97
C SER A 120 -0.20 -5.20 -18.54
N THR A 121 -1.01 -6.09 -17.96
CA THR A 121 -1.48 -5.96 -16.57
C THR A 121 -0.31 -6.07 -15.59
N SER A 122 0.65 -6.96 -15.86
CA SER A 122 1.89 -7.09 -15.09
C SER A 122 2.71 -5.80 -15.09
N ARG A 123 2.91 -5.20 -16.26
CA ARG A 123 3.62 -3.92 -16.41
C ARG A 123 2.97 -2.83 -15.59
N ILE A 124 1.66 -2.67 -15.73
CA ILE A 124 0.90 -1.64 -15.02
C ILE A 124 0.98 -1.86 -13.51
N GLN A 125 0.76 -3.09 -13.03
CA GLN A 125 0.71 -3.38 -11.60
C GLN A 125 2.06 -3.26 -10.91
N VAL A 126 3.17 -3.53 -11.63
CA VAL A 126 4.53 -3.27 -11.13
C VAL A 126 4.77 -1.78 -10.89
N LEU A 127 4.14 -0.85 -11.61
CA LEU A 127 4.24 0.57 -11.30
C LEU A 127 3.71 0.90 -9.89
N GLY A 128 2.78 0.10 -9.37
CA GLY A 128 2.26 0.23 -8.00
C GLY A 128 3.25 -0.14 -6.90
N VAL A 129 4.34 -0.85 -7.24
CA VAL A 129 5.33 -1.34 -6.28
C VAL A 129 6.04 -0.19 -5.56
N VAL A 130 6.44 0.85 -6.29
CA VAL A 130 7.12 2.01 -5.68
C VAL A 130 6.22 2.71 -4.64
N PHE A 131 4.94 2.88 -4.95
CA PHE A 131 3.99 3.50 -4.02
C PHE A 131 3.74 2.64 -2.79
N THR A 132 3.67 1.32 -2.99
CA THR A 132 3.49 0.36 -1.90
C THR A 132 4.71 0.31 -0.97
N ALA A 133 5.91 0.38 -1.52
CA ALA A 133 7.14 0.49 -0.74
C ALA A 133 7.22 1.82 0.02
N GLN A 134 6.81 2.93 -0.58
CA GLN A 134 6.71 4.21 0.12
C GLN A 134 5.68 4.17 1.25
N TYR A 135 4.54 3.51 1.02
CA TYR A 135 3.51 3.32 2.02
C TYR A 135 4.04 2.51 3.22
N SER A 136 4.80 1.44 2.99
CA SER A 136 5.34 0.63 4.09
C SER A 136 6.32 1.41 4.98
N VAL A 137 7.12 2.32 4.41
CA VAL A 137 7.97 3.23 5.19
C VAL A 137 7.14 4.19 6.02
N ALA A 138 6.14 4.83 5.40
CA ALA A 138 5.25 5.76 6.10
C ALA A 138 4.44 5.09 7.22
N TRP A 139 4.00 3.86 6.97
CA TRP A 139 3.40 2.97 7.95
C TRP A 139 4.36 2.69 9.11
N ALA A 140 5.63 2.36 8.85
CA ALA A 140 6.64 2.13 9.88
C ALA A 140 6.86 3.36 10.78
N MET A 141 6.91 4.55 10.17
CA MET A 141 7.10 5.81 10.87
C MET A 141 5.94 6.13 11.82
N THR A 142 4.70 5.83 11.41
CA THR A 142 3.50 6.05 12.23
C THR A 142 3.32 4.97 13.30
N GLN A 143 3.69 3.73 12.99
CA GLN A 143 3.76 2.64 13.95
C GLN A 143 4.74 2.95 15.09
N ALA A 144 5.91 3.49 14.76
CA ALA A 144 6.89 3.94 15.73
C ALA A 144 6.38 5.09 16.64
N ARG A 145 5.33 5.81 16.23
CA ARG A 145 4.65 6.85 17.02
C ARG A 145 3.45 6.34 17.83
N ARG A 146 3.18 5.03 17.80
CA ARG A 146 1.98 4.42 18.41
C ARG A 146 0.65 4.95 17.85
N GLN A 147 0.64 5.47 16.61
CA GLN A 147 -0.56 5.99 15.94
C GLN A 147 -1.27 4.90 15.13
N PHE A 148 -1.56 3.77 15.76
CA PHE A 148 -2.10 2.57 15.09
C PHE A 148 -3.48 2.81 14.46
N VAL A 149 -4.35 3.57 15.12
CA VAL A 149 -5.74 3.77 14.69
C VAL A 149 -5.82 4.63 13.42
N SER A 150 -5.04 5.71 13.35
CA SER A 150 -5.03 6.62 12.19
C SER A 150 -4.55 5.93 10.91
N VAL A 151 -3.63 4.98 11.05
CA VAL A 151 -3.11 4.15 9.96
C VAL A 151 -4.21 3.27 9.38
N GLU A 152 -4.92 2.54 10.24
CA GLU A 152 -5.99 1.63 9.81
C GLU A 152 -7.17 2.39 9.17
N ILE A 153 -7.51 3.58 9.68
CA ILE A 153 -8.54 4.45 9.08
C ILE A 153 -8.12 4.94 7.69
N SER A 154 -6.86 5.39 7.54
CA SER A 154 -6.32 5.84 6.24
C SER A 154 -6.37 4.72 5.19
N LEU A 155 -6.01 3.50 5.60
CA LEU A 155 -6.11 2.33 4.76
C LEU A 155 -7.57 2.05 4.36
N LEU A 156 -8.50 2.11 5.32
CA LEU A 156 -9.92 1.83 5.08
C LEU A 156 -10.55 2.83 4.12
N VAL A 157 -10.24 4.12 4.27
CA VAL A 157 -10.66 5.18 3.34
C VAL A 157 -10.09 4.92 1.95
N SER A 158 -8.82 4.54 1.85
CA SER A 158 -8.18 4.29 0.55
C SER A 158 -8.76 3.08 -0.17
N VAL A 159 -9.04 2.00 0.55
CA VAL A 159 -9.71 0.80 0.00
C VAL A 159 -11.16 1.11 -0.36
N GLY A 160 -11.88 1.88 0.46
CA GLY A 160 -13.24 2.33 0.17
C GLY A 160 -13.31 3.21 -1.09
N LEU A 161 -12.38 4.14 -1.26
CA LEU A 161 -12.25 4.94 -2.48
C LEU A 161 -11.94 4.07 -3.70
N ALA A 162 -11.04 3.09 -3.56
CA ALA A 162 -10.76 2.13 -4.62
C ALA A 162 -12.00 1.32 -4.99
N LEU A 163 -12.80 0.86 -4.02
CA LEU A 163 -14.07 0.16 -4.27
C LEU A 163 -15.05 1.04 -5.06
N GLY A 164 -15.26 2.28 -4.62
CA GLY A 164 -16.14 3.22 -5.31
C GLY A 164 -15.69 3.54 -6.74
N LEU A 165 -14.38 3.78 -6.93
CA LEU A 165 -13.82 4.02 -8.26
C LEU A 165 -13.87 2.75 -9.14
N MET A 166 -13.70 1.56 -8.57
CA MET A 166 -13.76 0.30 -9.30
C MET A 166 -15.11 0.10 -9.98
N MET A 167 -16.21 0.46 -9.29
CA MET A 167 -17.57 0.38 -9.87
C MET A 167 -17.75 1.27 -11.10
N TRP A 168 -16.97 2.34 -11.20
CA TRP A 168 -16.98 3.26 -12.34
C TRP A 168 -15.97 2.90 -13.43
N VAL A 169 -14.78 2.44 -13.03
CA VAL A 169 -13.66 2.10 -13.93
C VAL A 169 -13.92 0.77 -14.65
N ALA A 170 -14.37 -0.26 -13.94
CA ALA A 170 -14.51 -1.61 -14.49
C ALA A 170 -15.45 -1.66 -15.72
N PRO A 171 -16.62 -1.00 -15.73
CA PRO A 171 -17.49 -0.99 -16.91
C PRO A 171 -16.97 -0.18 -18.10
N ARG A 172 -16.07 0.79 -17.88
CA ARG A 172 -15.63 1.74 -18.92
C ARG A 172 -14.29 1.41 -19.55
N TYR A 173 -13.37 0.90 -18.74
CA TYR A 173 -11.98 0.66 -19.11
C TYR A 173 -11.58 -0.81 -19.00
N GLY A 174 -12.52 -1.68 -18.61
CA GLY A 174 -12.33 -3.12 -18.49
C GLY A 174 -11.20 -3.50 -17.54
N VAL A 175 -10.56 -4.63 -17.84
CA VAL A 175 -9.51 -5.23 -16.99
C VAL A 175 -8.26 -4.36 -16.88
N LEU A 176 -7.88 -3.64 -17.94
CA LEU A 176 -6.74 -2.71 -17.89
C LEU A 176 -7.00 -1.53 -16.95
N GLY A 177 -8.24 -1.01 -16.93
CA GLY A 177 -8.63 0.02 -15.96
C GLY A 177 -8.51 -0.45 -14.52
N VAL A 178 -8.92 -1.69 -14.25
CA VAL A 178 -8.74 -2.31 -12.93
C VAL A 178 -7.27 -2.47 -12.56
N ALA A 179 -6.42 -2.87 -13.51
CA ALA A 179 -4.97 -2.95 -13.27
C ALA A 179 -4.37 -1.60 -12.86
N TRP A 180 -4.76 -0.51 -13.53
CA TRP A 180 -4.35 0.84 -13.16
C TRP A 180 -4.85 1.26 -11.78
N LEU A 181 -6.11 0.93 -11.47
CA LEU A 181 -6.69 1.22 -10.16
C LEU A 181 -5.95 0.47 -9.04
N ASN A 182 -5.62 -0.81 -9.24
CA ASN A 182 -4.85 -1.61 -8.30
C ASN A 182 -3.44 -1.04 -8.10
N ALA A 183 -2.76 -0.64 -9.19
CA ALA A 183 -1.44 -0.02 -9.13
C ALA A 183 -1.47 1.32 -8.37
N GLY A 184 -2.52 2.13 -8.58
CA GLY A 184 -2.70 3.44 -7.97
C GLY A 184 -3.27 3.41 -6.55
N ARG A 185 -3.73 2.27 -6.04
CA ARG A 185 -4.44 2.16 -4.76
C ARG A 185 -3.60 2.63 -3.55
N ALA A 186 -2.28 2.51 -3.64
CA ALA A 186 -1.39 3.00 -2.59
C ALA A 186 -1.27 4.54 -2.57
N VAL A 187 -1.60 5.25 -3.65
CA VAL A 187 -1.41 6.71 -3.72
C VAL A 187 -2.28 7.48 -2.71
N PRO A 188 -3.59 7.23 -2.56
CA PRO A 188 -4.40 7.92 -1.54
C PRO A 188 -3.90 7.68 -0.13
N THR A 189 -3.37 6.48 0.17
CA THR A 189 -2.82 6.19 1.50
C THR A 189 -1.64 7.10 1.83
N LEU A 190 -0.83 7.47 0.82
CA LEU A 190 0.35 8.34 1.01
C LEU A 190 -0.03 9.78 1.36
N VAL A 191 -1.20 10.28 0.96
CA VAL A 191 -1.60 11.69 1.15
C VAL A 191 -1.65 12.07 2.64
N PRO A 192 -2.38 11.33 3.52
CA PRO A 192 -2.31 11.55 4.97
C PRO A 192 -0.88 11.47 5.52
N TYR A 193 -0.06 10.56 4.99
CA TYR A 193 1.34 10.42 5.41
C TYR A 193 2.22 11.57 4.96
N THR A 194 1.98 12.23 3.82
CA THR A 194 2.75 13.43 3.44
C THR A 194 2.45 14.61 4.38
N THR A 195 1.20 14.74 4.84
CA THR A 195 0.80 15.72 5.85
C THR A 195 1.40 15.37 7.22
N LEU A 196 1.38 14.09 7.60
CA LEU A 196 2.05 13.60 8.81
C LEU A 196 3.58 13.70 8.72
N MET A 197 4.15 13.56 7.53
CA MET A 197 5.57 13.73 7.24
C MET A 197 5.93 15.21 7.30
N ARG A 198 5.04 16.13 6.88
CA ARG A 198 5.16 17.57 7.14
C ARG A 198 5.08 17.90 8.64
N SER A 199 4.20 17.28 9.42
CA SER A 199 4.25 17.36 10.89
C SER A 199 5.45 16.63 11.52
N PHE A 200 6.18 15.84 10.74
CA PHE A 200 7.50 15.31 11.09
C PHE A 200 8.60 16.37 10.85
N LEU A 201 8.36 17.33 9.93
CA LEU A 201 9.25 18.47 9.63
C LEU A 201 9.01 19.65 10.57
N THR A 202 7.78 19.86 11.05
CA THR A 202 7.43 20.89 12.04
C THR A 202 7.36 20.24 13.43
N ALA A 203 8.10 20.77 14.40
CA ALA A 203 8.32 20.18 15.73
C ALA A 203 7.08 20.20 16.67
N GLN A 204 5.88 19.91 16.16
CA GLN A 204 4.65 19.86 16.95
C GLN A 204 4.32 18.42 17.31
N TRP A 205 4.96 17.97 18.40
CA TRP A 205 4.92 16.60 18.92
C TRP A 205 3.70 16.29 19.80
N TRP A 206 2.89 17.28 20.16
CA TRP A 206 1.89 17.15 21.24
C TRP A 206 0.65 18.04 21.02
N ALA A 207 -0.05 17.84 19.91
CA ALA A 207 -1.49 18.15 19.91
C ALA A 207 -2.22 16.83 20.27
N PRO A 208 -2.63 16.60 21.52
CA PRO A 208 -3.50 15.48 21.83
C PRO A 208 -4.79 15.71 21.05
N ALA A 209 -4.96 14.99 19.94
CA ALA A 209 -6.09 15.23 19.04
C ALA A 209 -7.44 14.91 19.69
N LEU A 210 -7.49 14.24 20.84
CA LEU A 210 -8.70 14.02 21.65
C LEU A 210 -8.33 13.78 23.12
N ALA A 211 -8.36 14.83 23.94
CA ALA A 211 -8.50 14.71 25.39
C ALA A 211 -9.67 15.59 25.86
N PRO A 212 -10.91 15.05 25.96
CA PRO A 212 -11.91 15.68 26.80
C PRO A 212 -11.55 15.37 28.26
N GLY A 213 -11.19 16.42 29.00
CA GLY A 213 -11.32 16.57 30.46
C GLY A 213 -10.87 15.40 31.34
N PHE A 214 -9.61 15.45 31.79
CA PHE A 214 -9.26 14.96 33.13
C PHE A 214 -8.43 16.05 33.81
N GLU A 215 -9.11 17.14 34.16
CA GLU A 215 -8.66 18.03 35.23
C GLU A 215 -9.28 17.54 36.54
N GLY A 216 -8.45 17.42 37.58
CA GLY A 216 -8.85 17.33 38.97
C GLY A 216 -9.13 15.91 39.48
N GLU A 217 -8.18 15.36 40.23
CA GLU A 217 -8.26 15.37 41.70
C GLU A 217 -6.92 14.91 42.28
N ALA A 218 -6.63 15.47 43.45
CA ALA A 218 -5.34 15.60 44.12
C ALA A 218 -4.74 14.29 44.65
#